data_AF-A0A875S4S8-F1
#
_entry.id   AF-A0A875S4S8-F1
#
_cell.length_a   1.000
_cell.length_b   1.000
_cell.length_c   1.000
_cell.angle_alpha   90.00
_cell.angle_beta   90.00
_cell.angle_gamma   90.00
#
_symmetry.space_group_name_H-M   'P 1'
#
loop_
_entity.id
_entity.type
_entity.pdbx_description
1 polymer ?
#
loop_
_entity_poly.entity_id
_entity_poly.type
_entity_poly.pdbx_seq_one_letter_code
_entity_poly.pdbx_strand_id
1 'polypeptide(L)'
;MIPSFIRFSARSDSYYSKDTYRMSAAMLRARRPYFWRNMAGLVILGSIPVAVYVYTFNFLHTDDLEDIPVPPLSDEKVKQLQKEYKEEKAKEAAGVTVRK
;
A
#
# COMPACT_ATOMS: atom_id res chain seq x y z
N MET A 1 -13.42 -1.26 63.35
CA MET A 1 -11.97 -1.04 63.48
C MET A 1 -11.29 -1.94 62.45
N ILE A 2 -10.77 -1.39 61.35
CA ILE A 2 -10.14 -2.17 60.27
C ILE A 2 -8.75 -1.57 60.01
N PRO A 3 -7.72 -2.41 59.85
CA PRO A 3 -6.86 -2.23 58.68
C PRO A 3 -6.52 -3.59 58.04
N SER A 4 -6.84 -3.90 56.77
CA SER A 4 -6.57 -3.23 55.48
C SER A 4 -5.09 -3.11 55.08
N PHE A 5 -4.17 -3.85 55.70
CA PHE A 5 -2.78 -3.95 55.20
C PHE A 5 -2.38 -5.40 55.44
N ILE A 6 -2.32 -6.30 54.45
CA ILE A 6 -1.27 -6.38 53.45
C ILE A 6 -1.83 -7.29 52.33
N ARG A 7 -2.37 -6.70 51.26
CA ARG A 7 -2.42 -7.39 49.95
C ARG A 7 -1.23 -6.87 49.16
N PHE A 8 -0.09 -7.53 49.32
CA PHE A 8 1.06 -7.31 48.43
C PHE A 8 0.74 -7.97 47.08
N SER A 9 -0.06 -7.28 46.26
CA SER A 9 -0.28 -7.69 44.88
C SER A 9 1.04 -7.59 44.13
N ALA A 10 1.48 -8.71 43.58
CA ALA A 10 2.66 -8.82 42.72
C ALA A 10 2.67 -7.67 41.70
N ARG A 11 3.67 -6.80 41.82
CA ARG A 11 3.94 -5.76 40.83
C ARG A 11 4.51 -6.46 39.60
N SER A 12 3.69 -6.73 38.58
CA SER A 12 4.20 -7.20 37.30
C SER A 12 4.81 -6.02 36.57
N ASP A 13 6.13 -5.93 36.54
CA ASP A 13 6.92 -4.87 35.87
C ASP A 13 6.87 -4.92 34.33
N SER A 14 5.81 -5.46 33.74
CA SER A 14 5.73 -5.63 32.30
C SER A 14 4.71 -4.68 31.68
N TYR A 15 5.26 -3.72 30.96
CA TYR A 15 4.61 -2.89 29.95
C TYR A 15 3.80 -3.71 28.91
N TYR A 16 4.08 -5.02 28.82
CA TYR A 16 3.36 -6.00 28.01
C TYR A 16 2.73 -7.10 28.85
N SER A 17 1.58 -7.64 28.46
CA SER A 17 1.02 -8.84 29.07
C SER A 17 1.96 -10.03 28.83
N LYS A 18 2.34 -10.76 29.88
CA LYS A 18 3.27 -11.89 29.78
C LYS A 18 2.78 -12.99 28.82
N ASP A 19 1.47 -13.26 28.82
CA ASP A 19 0.90 -14.39 28.09
C ASP A 19 0.50 -14.05 26.65
N THR A 20 0.01 -12.83 26.42
CA THR A 20 -0.52 -12.41 25.11
C THR A 20 0.41 -11.46 24.36
N TYR A 21 1.52 -11.03 24.98
CA TYR A 21 2.42 -9.99 24.46
C TYR A 21 1.71 -8.71 23.99
N ARG A 22 0.50 -8.44 24.47
CA ARG A 22 -0.27 -7.24 24.17
C ARG A 22 0.20 -6.10 25.05
N MET A 23 0.05 -4.90 24.52
CA MET A 23 0.30 -3.67 25.24
C MET A 23 -0.59 -3.59 26.49
N SER A 24 0.00 -3.30 27.66
CA SER A 24 -0.77 -3.17 28.90
C SER A 24 -1.64 -1.91 28.89
N ALA A 25 -2.71 -1.90 29.70
CA ALA A 25 -3.59 -0.73 29.84
C ALA A 25 -2.83 0.53 30.32
N ALA A 26 -1.76 0.34 31.11
CA ALA A 26 -0.88 1.42 31.54
C ALA A 26 -0.10 2.03 30.36
N MET A 27 0.47 1.20 29.48
CA MET A 27 1.18 1.70 28.29
C MET A 27 0.22 2.39 27.31
N LEU A 28 -0.97 1.85 27.09
CA LEU A 28 -1.97 2.47 26.23
C LEU A 28 -2.34 3.88 26.71
N ARG A 29 -2.45 4.09 28.02
CA ARG A 29 -2.69 5.43 28.59
C ARG A 29 -1.52 6.37 28.35
N ALA A 30 -0.29 5.89 28.52
CA ALA A 30 0.92 6.69 28.33
C ALA A 30 1.08 7.19 26.88
N ARG A 31 0.62 6.44 25.86
CA ARG A 31 0.70 6.86 24.44
C ARG A 31 -0.42 7.79 23.98
N ARG A 32 -1.54 7.90 24.71
CA ARG A 32 -2.69 8.73 24.32
C ARG A 32 -2.31 10.16 23.92
N PRO A 33 -1.46 10.90 24.66
CA PRO A 33 -1.13 12.28 24.29
C PRO A 33 -0.25 12.39 23.03
N TYR A 34 0.55 11.36 22.71
CA TYR A 34 1.47 11.38 21.58
C TYR A 34 0.83 10.93 20.26
N PHE A 35 -0.30 10.22 20.32
CA PHE A 35 -0.97 9.70 19.12
C PHE A 35 -1.29 10.82 18.12
N TRP A 36 -1.93 11.90 18.58
CA TRP A 36 -2.30 13.02 17.73
C TRP A 36 -1.09 13.77 17.18
N ARG A 37 -0.04 13.96 17.99
CA ARG A 37 1.20 14.63 17.57
C ARG A 37 1.92 13.84 16.48
N ASN A 38 2.01 12.52 16.65
CA ASN A 38 2.63 11.64 15.67
C ASN A 38 1.79 11.54 14.39
N MET A 39 0.46 11.53 14.50
CA MET A 39 -0.43 11.49 13.35
C MET A 39 -0.34 12.80 12.54
N ALA A 40 -0.25 13.96 13.20
CA ALA A 40 -0.01 15.23 12.53
C ALA A 40 1.33 15.22 11.78
N GLY A 41 2.40 14.72 12.40
CA GLY A 41 3.70 14.54 11.73
C GLY A 41 3.63 13.61 10.52
N LEU A 42 2.90 12.50 10.62
CA LEU A 42 2.66 11.57 9.52
C LEU A 42 1.93 12.26 8.36
N VAL A 43 0.90 13.06 8.65
CA VAL A 43 0.14 13.79 7.62
C VAL A 43 1.04 14.82 6.93
N ILE A 44 1.84 15.59 7.66
CA ILE A 44 2.74 16.58 7.08
C ILE A 44 3.78 15.91 6.18
N LEU A 45 4.40 14.83 6.66
CA LEU A 45 5.42 14.12 5.90
C LEU A 45 4.80 13.40 4.68
N GLY A 46 3.63 12.81 4.86
CA GLY A 46 2.90 12.08 3.82
C GLY A 46 2.22 12.98 2.79
N SER A 47 1.85 14.21 3.15
CA SER A 47 1.21 15.14 2.22
C SER A 47 2.13 15.55 1.09
N ILE A 48 3.45 15.60 1.31
CA ILE A 48 4.42 16.00 0.30
C ILE A 48 4.41 15.04 -0.91
N PRO A 49 4.70 13.73 -0.76
CA PRO A 49 4.70 12.82 -1.90
C PRO A 49 3.31 12.66 -2.52
N VAL A 50 2.24 12.67 -1.71
CA VAL A 50 0.86 12.60 -2.22
C VAL A 50 0.54 13.82 -3.08
N ALA A 51 0.89 15.03 -2.63
CA ALA A 51 0.66 16.25 -3.38
C ALA A 51 1.44 16.27 -4.69
N VAL A 52 2.72 15.87 -4.67
CA VAL A 52 3.54 15.76 -5.88
C VAL A 52 2.91 14.77 -6.86
N TYR A 53 2.53 13.58 -6.39
CA TYR A 53 1.89 12.56 -7.24
C TYR A 53 0.60 13.07 -7.86
N VAL A 54 -0.30 13.65 -7.07
CA VAL A 54 -1.59 14.16 -7.55
C VAL A 54 -1.40 15.31 -8.52
N TYR A 55 -0.47 16.22 -8.23
CA TYR A 55 -0.13 17.32 -9.13
C TYR A 55 0.39 16.80 -10.46
N THR A 56 1.39 15.90 -10.43
CA THR A 56 1.97 15.32 -11.63
C THR A 56 0.95 14.51 -12.42
N PHE A 57 0.08 13.75 -11.75
CA PHE A 57 -1.00 13.02 -12.38
C PHE A 57 -1.93 13.98 -13.11
N ASN A 58 -2.52 14.97 -12.42
CA ASN A 58 -3.44 15.91 -13.07
C ASN A 58 -2.76 16.73 -14.19
N PHE A 59 -1.47 17.07 -14.04
CA PHE A 59 -0.73 17.80 -15.06
C PHE A 59 -0.49 16.96 -16.31
N LEU A 60 0.01 15.72 -16.16
CA LEU A 60 0.34 14.85 -17.29
C LEU A 60 -0.88 14.19 -17.93
N HIS A 61 -1.97 13.98 -17.17
CA HIS A 61 -3.17 13.31 -17.67
C HIS A 61 -4.05 14.19 -18.56
N THR A 62 -3.57 15.38 -18.94
CA THR A 62 -4.28 16.30 -19.85
C THR A 62 -4.04 15.96 -21.33
N ASP A 63 -3.10 15.06 -21.64
CA ASP A 63 -2.79 14.68 -23.02
C ASP A 63 -3.72 13.55 -23.48
N ASP A 64 -4.73 13.91 -24.27
CA ASP A 64 -5.56 12.97 -25.01
C ASP A 64 -4.76 12.53 -26.23
N LEU A 65 -4.25 11.29 -26.22
CA LEU A 65 -3.42 10.67 -27.28
C LEU A 65 -4.13 10.53 -28.64
N GLU A 66 -5.20 11.29 -28.87
CA GLU A 66 -6.03 11.37 -30.06
C GLU A 66 -5.28 11.99 -31.25
N ASP A 67 -4.28 12.86 -31.02
CA ASP A 67 -3.45 13.45 -32.07
C ASP A 67 -2.29 12.54 -32.54
N ILE A 68 -2.28 11.27 -32.14
CA ILE A 68 -1.38 10.28 -32.73
C ILE A 68 -2.05 9.70 -33.97
N PRO A 69 -1.70 10.15 -35.20
CA PRO A 69 -2.25 9.54 -36.41
C PRO A 69 -1.80 8.09 -36.47
N VAL A 70 -2.76 7.16 -36.37
CA VAL A 70 -2.47 5.74 -36.59
C VAL A 70 -2.05 5.61 -38.06
N PRO A 71 -0.81 5.16 -38.34
CA PRO A 71 -0.39 4.95 -39.72
C PRO A 71 -1.35 3.94 -40.36
N PRO A 72 -1.79 4.15 -41.61
CA PRO A 72 -2.68 3.21 -42.29
C PRO A 72 -1.98 1.85 -42.40
N LEU A 73 -2.38 0.91 -41.55
CA LEU A 73 -1.94 -0.47 -41.63
C LEU A 73 -2.60 -1.11 -42.85
N SER A 74 -1.82 -1.72 -43.74
CA SER A 74 -2.43 -2.52 -44.81
C SER A 74 -3.21 -3.68 -44.19
N ASP A 75 -4.40 -3.97 -44.73
CA ASP A 75 -5.27 -5.05 -44.24
C ASP A 75 -4.56 -6.42 -44.16
N GLU A 76 -3.57 -6.62 -45.02
CA GLU A 76 -2.72 -7.81 -45.05
C GLU A 76 -1.82 -7.90 -43.81
N LYS A 77 -1.22 -6.78 -43.40
CA LYS A 77 -0.35 -6.72 -42.22
C LYS A 77 -1.13 -6.89 -40.94
N VAL A 78 -2.35 -6.34 -40.86
CA VAL A 78 -3.26 -6.54 -39.71
C VAL A 78 -3.61 -8.01 -39.55
N LYS A 79 -3.93 -8.71 -40.64
CA LYS A 79 -4.23 -10.15 -40.60
C LYS A 79 -3.03 -10.99 -40.16
N GLN A 80 -1.81 -10.63 -40.57
CA GLN A 80 -0.59 -11.30 -40.12
C GLN A 80 -0.36 -11.09 -38.62
N LEU A 81 -0.44 -9.85 -38.15
CA LEU A 81 -0.26 -9.50 -36.73
C LEU A 81 -1.31 -10.17 -35.83
N GLN A 82 -2.56 -10.27 -36.28
CA GLN A 82 -3.60 -10.98 -35.54
C GLN A 82 -3.37 -12.49 -35.47
N LYS A 83 -2.80 -13.10 -36.52
CA LYS A 83 -2.42 -14.51 -36.49
C LYS A 83 -1.28 -14.74 -35.50
N GLU A 84 -0.24 -13.92 -35.58
CA GLU A 84 0.91 -13.97 -34.68
C GLU A 84 0.48 -13.77 -33.22
N TYR A 85 -0.37 -12.78 -32.93
CA TYR A 85 -0.89 -12.54 -31.58
C TYR A 85 -1.73 -13.71 -31.04
N LYS A 86 -2.56 -14.34 -31.89
CA LYS A 86 -3.33 -15.54 -31.50
C LYS A 86 -2.42 -16.73 -31.24
N GLU A 87 -1.38 -16.90 -32.03
CA GLU A 87 -0.37 -17.94 -31.84
C GLU A 87 0.44 -17.71 -30.56
N GLU A 88 0.85 -16.47 -30.28
CA GLU A 88 1.52 -16.11 -29.03
C GLU A 88 0.61 -16.31 -27.82
N LYS A 89 -0.64 -15.86 -27.87
CA LYS A 89 -1.62 -16.12 -26.81
C LYS A 89 -1.90 -17.60 -26.61
N ALA A 90 -1.94 -18.38 -27.68
CA ALA A 90 -2.09 -19.83 -27.60
C ALA A 90 -0.85 -20.51 -27.00
N LYS A 91 0.37 -20.04 -27.33
CA LYS A 91 1.63 -20.52 -26.74
C LYS A 91 1.74 -20.15 -25.26
N GLU A 92 1.32 -18.94 -24.89
CA GLU A 92 1.28 -18.43 -23.52
C GLU A 92 0.25 -19.20 -22.67
N ALA A 93 -0.94 -19.46 -23.22
CA ALA A 93 -1.99 -20.29 -22.60
C ALA A 93 -1.59 -21.77 -22.49
N ALA A 94 -0.78 -22.27 -23.43
CA ALA A 94 -0.19 -23.61 -23.38
C ALA A 94 1.01 -23.71 -22.43
N GLY A 95 1.38 -22.64 -21.73
CA GLY A 95 2.47 -22.63 -20.74
C GLY A 95 3.88 -22.75 -21.33
N VAL A 96 4.02 -22.58 -22.66
CA VAL A 96 5.33 -22.61 -23.33
C VAL A 96 5.98 -21.25 -23.15
N THR A 97 6.74 -21.11 -22.07
CA THR A 97 7.56 -19.92 -21.80
C THR A 97 8.62 -19.79 -22.90
N VAL A 98 8.43 -18.83 -23.80
CA VAL A 98 9.50 -18.36 -24.70
C VAL A 98 10.49 -17.61 -23.82
N ARG A 99 11.46 -18.34 -23.27
CA ARG A 99 12.62 -17.73 -22.61
C ARG A 99 13.40 -16.97 -23.68
N LYS A 100 13.38 -15.65 -23.60
CA LYS A 100 14.37 -14.77 -24.22
C LYS A 100 15.69 -14.88 -23.45
#